data_AF-A0A495L5E2-F1
#
_entry.id   AF-A0A495L5E2-F1
#
_cell.length_a   1.000
_cell.length_b   1.000
_cell.length_c   1.000
_cell.angle_alpha   90.00
_cell.angle_beta   90.00
_cell.angle_gamma   90.00
#
_symmetry.space_group_name_H-M   'P 1'
#
loop_
_entity.id
_entity.type
_entity.pdbx_description
1 polymer ?
#
loop_
_entity_poly.entity_id
_entity_poly.type
_entity_poly.pdbx_seq_one_letter_code
_entity_poly.pdbx_strand_id
1 'polypeptide(L)'
;MASTRLRASAVALALLVAAAACGWSPEQEPPASVGPAEDATPEPRTPDPTTPPEQAPTGPTPDAPDGATPTTEPTTAPTGPEGTDRPSPSPSPSPSPSPSPTTTSPPPESATPSEVAAEYMEALAATDDPDRMREGWLLTPEGSTADEFLTHRISLVQARVDEGRPLLPSEVRPTAQGFELCDPGDKDADPPQERRCAHFTGFESAGDRIQGFLVDGADPGPDLLGGAGGTTASQGVHASLVSAYHARELEITVEIGTVHTVDIDLFGAVYVDPGGEEFDVSAAAGRYELAAGSTTRASFLVPDARPGGTLRVEGCLEECSATVELEVPVE
;
A
#
# COMPACT_ATOMS: atom_id res chain seq x y z
N MET A 1 32.77 -45.20 20.42
CA MET A 1 33.78 -44.37 19.74
C MET A 1 33.42 -42.92 20.01
N ALA A 2 34.23 -42.25 20.84
CA ALA A 2 34.02 -40.87 21.25
C ALA A 2 34.70 -39.94 20.25
N SER A 3 34.03 -38.87 19.81
CA SER A 3 34.71 -37.70 19.27
C SER A 3 33.88 -36.43 19.51
N THR A 4 34.30 -35.73 20.53
CA THR A 4 33.87 -34.40 20.98
C THR A 4 34.52 -33.33 20.12
N ARG A 5 33.77 -32.34 19.60
CA ARG A 5 34.31 -30.99 19.32
C ARG A 5 33.22 -29.92 19.49
N LEU A 6 33.23 -29.32 20.68
CA LEU A 6 32.78 -27.94 20.91
C LEU A 6 33.68 -26.98 20.12
N ARG A 7 33.10 -25.93 19.54
CA ARG A 7 33.78 -24.65 19.32
C ARG A 7 32.89 -23.52 19.81
N ALA A 8 33.28 -22.97 20.95
CA ALA A 8 32.89 -21.67 21.43
C ALA A 8 33.74 -20.61 20.69
N SER A 9 33.10 -19.53 20.26
CA SER A 9 33.76 -18.29 19.87
C SER A 9 33.23 -17.17 20.76
N ALA A 10 34.08 -16.74 21.68
CA ALA A 10 33.98 -15.47 22.38
C ALA A 10 34.92 -14.45 21.70
N VAL A 11 34.89 -13.20 22.18
CA VAL A 11 35.78 -12.05 21.88
C VAL A 11 35.17 -11.10 20.82
N ALA A 12 35.02 -9.80 21.03
CA ALA A 12 35.25 -8.94 22.20
C ALA A 12 34.48 -7.62 22.06
N LEU A 13 34.07 -7.13 23.23
CA LEU A 13 33.63 -5.78 23.52
C LEU A 13 34.81 -4.81 23.33
N ALA A 14 34.66 -3.75 22.54
CA ALA A 14 35.53 -2.59 22.56
C ALA A 14 34.68 -1.32 22.47
N LEU A 15 34.44 -0.73 23.65
CA LEU A 15 34.00 0.64 23.82
C LEU A 15 35.07 1.60 23.29
N LEU A 16 34.68 2.55 22.44
CA LEU A 16 35.38 3.83 22.35
C LEU A 16 34.37 4.95 22.07
N VAL A 17 34.25 5.78 23.11
CA VAL A 17 33.48 7.02 23.20
C VAL A 17 34.20 8.11 22.40
N ALA A 18 33.47 8.81 21.55
CA ALA A 18 33.78 10.19 21.16
C ALA A 18 32.47 10.96 21.01
N ALA A 19 32.17 11.76 22.04
CA ALA A 19 31.11 12.76 22.04
C ALA A 19 31.61 14.05 21.38
N ALA A 20 30.80 14.66 20.52
CA ALA A 20 30.83 16.10 20.26
C ALA A 20 29.48 16.58 19.69
N ALA A 21 28.68 17.15 20.60
CA ALA A 21 27.86 18.34 20.43
C ALA A 21 26.92 18.47 19.20
N CYS A 22 25.61 18.28 19.45
CA CYS A 22 24.57 19.25 19.10
C CYS A 22 23.30 19.02 19.95
N GLY A 23 23.13 19.88 20.96
CA GLY A 23 21.86 20.38 21.48
C GLY A 23 20.71 19.41 21.80
N TRP A 24 20.79 18.71 22.92
CA TRP A 24 19.60 18.18 23.61
C TRP A 24 19.30 19.05 24.82
N SER A 25 18.15 19.72 24.80
CA SER A 25 17.64 20.50 25.94
C SER A 25 17.21 19.56 27.08
N PRO A 26 17.50 19.87 28.35
CA PRO A 26 17.10 19.03 29.46
C PRO A 26 15.58 19.10 29.67
N GLU A 27 15.03 17.89 29.76
CA GLU A 27 13.72 17.54 30.28
C GLU A 27 13.45 18.27 31.61
N GLN A 28 12.35 19.02 31.65
CA GLN A 28 11.91 19.74 32.82
C GLN A 28 11.18 18.77 33.74
N GLU A 29 11.86 18.41 34.84
CA GLU A 29 11.32 17.61 35.95
C GLU A 29 10.01 18.25 36.47
N PRO A 30 8.85 17.58 36.39
CA PRO A 30 7.63 18.09 36.98
C PRO A 30 7.71 17.98 38.51
N PRO A 31 7.28 19.00 39.27
CA PRO A 31 7.32 18.94 40.73
C PRO A 31 6.38 17.87 41.25
N ALA A 32 6.89 17.07 42.18
CA ALA A 32 6.15 16.11 42.99
C ALA A 32 4.94 16.78 43.67
N SER A 33 3.74 16.48 43.18
CA SER A 33 2.50 16.71 43.93
C SER A 33 2.21 15.48 44.78
N VAL A 34 2.61 15.57 46.05
CA VAL A 34 2.16 14.68 47.12
C VAL A 34 0.78 15.16 47.58
N GLY A 35 -0.25 14.40 47.27
CA GLY A 35 -1.60 14.56 47.82
C GLY A 35 -2.12 13.21 48.31
N PRO A 36 -2.76 13.12 49.49
CA PRO A 36 -3.22 11.85 50.05
C PRO A 36 -4.42 11.30 49.27
N ALA A 37 -4.40 9.98 49.08
CA ALA A 37 -5.49 9.20 48.52
C ALA A 37 -6.73 9.29 49.44
N GLU A 38 -7.77 9.99 48.97
CA GLU A 38 -9.11 9.82 49.50
C GLU A 38 -9.82 8.72 48.72
N ASP A 39 -10.19 7.71 49.50
CA ASP A 39 -10.96 6.52 49.17
C ASP A 39 -12.38 6.94 48.74
N ALA A 40 -12.61 7.02 47.42
CA ALA A 40 -13.93 7.27 46.85
C ALA A 40 -14.37 6.04 46.05
N THR A 41 -15.05 5.13 46.75
CA THR A 41 -15.86 4.06 46.15
C THR A 41 -16.95 4.69 45.28
N PRO A 42 -16.99 4.46 43.96
CA PRO A 42 -18.09 4.94 43.13
C PRO A 42 -19.34 4.08 43.37
N GLU A 43 -20.40 4.70 43.89
CA GLU A 43 -21.74 4.10 43.92
C GLU A 43 -22.26 3.89 42.48
N PRO A 44 -22.92 2.75 42.19
CA PRO A 44 -23.52 2.50 40.89
C PRO A 44 -24.73 3.40 40.68
N ARG A 45 -24.59 4.42 39.81
CA ARG A 45 -25.72 5.23 39.35
C ARG A 45 -26.60 4.40 38.41
N THR A 46 -27.83 4.16 38.84
CA THR A 46 -28.91 3.60 38.03
C THR A 46 -29.28 4.62 36.94
N PRO A 47 -29.37 4.23 35.65
CA PRO A 47 -29.85 5.15 34.62
C PRO A 47 -31.35 5.44 34.80
N ASP A 48 -31.67 6.73 34.80
CA ASP A 48 -33.02 7.28 34.91
C ASP A 48 -33.79 7.02 33.61
N PRO A 49 -34.93 6.28 33.62
CA PRO A 49 -35.66 5.95 32.40
C PRO A 49 -36.82 6.93 32.23
N THR A 50 -36.58 8.17 31.81
CA THR A 50 -37.68 9.04 31.37
C THR A 50 -37.23 10.11 30.38
N THR A 51 -36.99 9.72 29.13
CA THR A 51 -37.06 10.64 28.00
C THR A 51 -38.10 10.13 26.99
N PRO A 52 -39.24 10.82 26.82
CA PRO A 52 -40.21 10.50 25.76
C PRO A 52 -39.58 10.66 24.37
N PRO A 53 -39.98 9.86 23.38
CA PRO A 53 -39.50 10.02 22.01
C PRO A 53 -39.95 11.36 21.43
N GLU A 54 -38.95 12.16 21.02
CA GLU A 54 -39.13 13.39 20.27
C GLU A 54 -39.77 13.06 18.92
N GLN A 55 -40.90 13.70 18.64
CA GLN A 55 -41.68 13.50 17.42
C GLN A 55 -40.92 14.07 16.23
N ALA A 56 -40.68 13.23 15.23
CA ALA A 56 -40.11 13.63 13.96
C ALA A 56 -41.00 14.68 13.25
N PRO A 57 -40.45 15.81 12.78
CA PRO A 57 -41.19 16.72 11.93
C PRO A 57 -41.32 16.11 10.53
N THR A 58 -42.55 15.75 10.16
CA THR A 58 -42.96 15.49 8.77
C THR A 58 -42.84 16.79 7.96
N GLY A 59 -41.73 16.96 7.27
CA GLY A 59 -41.53 18.01 6.27
C GLY A 59 -42.23 17.66 4.93
N PRO A 60 -42.78 18.65 4.22
CA PRO A 60 -43.49 18.44 2.96
C PRO A 60 -42.54 18.14 1.78
N THR A 61 -42.95 17.16 0.97
CA THR A 61 -42.45 16.82 -0.36
C THR A 61 -42.34 18.06 -1.26
N PRO A 62 -41.17 18.33 -1.86
CA PRO A 62 -41.06 19.33 -2.93
C PRO A 62 -41.63 18.77 -4.24
N ASP A 63 -42.63 19.47 -4.77
CA ASP A 63 -43.17 19.29 -6.12
C ASP A 63 -42.09 19.50 -7.18
N ALA A 64 -42.04 18.57 -8.14
CA ALA A 64 -41.23 18.66 -9.34
C ALA A 64 -41.85 19.66 -10.33
N PRO A 65 -41.09 20.62 -10.88
CA PRO A 65 -41.52 21.35 -12.06
C PRO A 65 -41.16 20.56 -13.33
N ASP A 66 -42.22 20.07 -13.97
CA ASP A 66 -42.28 19.74 -15.40
C ASP A 66 -41.79 20.92 -16.26
N GLY A 67 -40.99 20.62 -17.28
CA GLY A 67 -40.95 21.41 -18.50
C GLY A 67 -39.57 21.89 -18.95
N ALA A 68 -39.01 21.24 -19.97
CA ALA A 68 -38.87 21.82 -21.31
C ALA A 68 -37.76 21.09 -22.09
N THR A 69 -38.17 20.27 -23.05
CA THR A 69 -37.36 19.85 -24.20
C THR A 69 -37.06 21.02 -25.13
N PRO A 70 -35.82 21.22 -25.60
CA PRO A 70 -35.55 21.81 -26.89
C PRO A 70 -35.13 20.74 -27.90
N THR A 71 -36.06 20.43 -28.80
CA THR A 71 -35.82 19.83 -30.11
C THR A 71 -34.90 20.76 -30.92
N THR A 72 -33.76 20.25 -31.38
CA THR A 72 -33.07 20.84 -32.54
C THR A 72 -32.68 19.73 -33.50
N GLU A 73 -33.32 19.75 -34.66
CA GLU A 73 -33.13 18.89 -35.82
C GLU A 73 -32.03 19.44 -36.76
N PRO A 74 -31.64 18.73 -37.84
CA PRO A 74 -30.26 18.48 -38.27
C PRO A 74 -29.83 19.34 -39.47
N THR A 75 -28.53 19.38 -39.80
CA THR A 75 -27.91 19.85 -41.08
C THR A 75 -26.38 19.92 -40.83
N THR A 76 -25.41 19.40 -41.59
CA THR A 76 -25.26 19.00 -43.01
C THR A 76 -24.04 18.08 -43.13
N ALA A 77 -24.08 17.12 -44.07
CA ALA A 77 -22.89 16.49 -44.63
C ALA A 77 -22.28 17.36 -45.76
N PRO A 78 -20.99 17.18 -46.07
CA PRO A 78 -20.56 17.19 -47.45
C PRO A 78 -19.77 15.95 -47.85
N THR A 79 -20.09 15.51 -49.06
CA THR A 79 -19.59 14.36 -49.81
C THR A 79 -18.34 14.72 -50.61
N GLY A 80 -17.34 13.81 -50.60
CA GLY A 80 -16.52 13.41 -51.77
C GLY A 80 -15.09 13.98 -51.89
N PRO A 81 -14.26 13.50 -52.85
CA PRO A 81 -14.32 12.25 -53.62
C PRO A 81 -12.99 11.42 -53.63
N GLU A 82 -13.12 10.19 -54.11
CA GLU A 82 -12.21 9.34 -54.89
C GLU A 82 -10.71 9.68 -55.00
N GLY A 83 -9.85 8.66 -54.79
CA GLY A 83 -8.42 8.78 -55.05
C GLY A 83 -7.62 7.47 -55.06
N THR A 84 -7.80 6.69 -56.12
CA THR A 84 -6.77 5.89 -56.82
C THR A 84 -6.20 4.60 -56.21
N ASP A 85 -6.52 3.51 -56.92
CA ASP A 85 -5.77 2.27 -57.07
C ASP A 85 -4.25 2.40 -57.02
N ARG A 86 -3.59 1.45 -56.35
CA ARG A 86 -2.24 1.02 -56.73
C ARG A 86 -2.04 -0.49 -56.53
N PRO A 87 -1.60 -1.23 -57.57
CA PRO A 87 -1.40 -2.67 -57.49
C PRO A 87 -0.07 -3.07 -56.84
N SER A 88 -0.09 -4.31 -56.33
CA SER A 88 0.97 -5.18 -55.83
C SER A 88 2.31 -5.10 -56.61
N PRO A 89 3.44 -5.41 -55.95
CA PRO A 89 4.02 -6.72 -56.24
C PRO A 89 4.42 -7.53 -54.98
N SER A 90 4.10 -8.81 -55.06
CA SER A 90 4.69 -9.90 -54.28
C SER A 90 6.08 -10.26 -54.84
N PRO A 91 7.09 -10.44 -53.98
CA PRO A 91 8.16 -11.36 -54.31
C PRO A 91 8.51 -12.36 -53.20
N SER A 92 8.48 -13.61 -53.63
CA SER A 92 9.40 -14.72 -53.37
C SER A 92 9.53 -15.36 -51.97
N PRO A 93 9.37 -16.70 -51.90
CA PRO A 93 9.57 -17.49 -50.69
C PRO A 93 11.07 -17.60 -50.35
N SER A 94 11.41 -17.20 -49.12
CA SER A 94 12.74 -17.43 -48.55
C SER A 94 12.86 -18.90 -48.07
N PRO A 95 14.01 -19.57 -48.26
CA PRO A 95 14.18 -21.00 -48.05
C PRO A 95 14.02 -21.42 -46.57
N SER A 96 13.39 -22.58 -46.39
CA SER A 96 13.27 -23.31 -45.14
C SER A 96 14.61 -23.42 -44.39
N PRO A 97 14.72 -22.93 -43.16
CA PRO A 97 15.82 -23.31 -42.28
C PRO A 97 15.67 -24.79 -41.86
N SER A 98 16.77 -25.51 -41.99
CA SER A 98 16.99 -26.89 -41.51
C SER A 98 16.42 -27.14 -40.11
N PRO A 99 15.91 -28.35 -39.83
CA PRO A 99 15.57 -28.76 -38.46
C PRO A 99 16.86 -28.87 -37.64
N SER A 100 17.11 -27.87 -36.80
CA SER A 100 18.11 -27.97 -35.73
C SER A 100 17.75 -29.12 -34.80
N PRO A 101 18.74 -29.87 -34.28
CA PRO A 101 18.51 -31.04 -33.45
C PRO A 101 17.74 -30.64 -32.19
N THR A 102 16.60 -31.31 -31.98
CA THR A 102 15.83 -31.27 -30.74
C THR A 102 16.77 -31.69 -29.60
N THR A 103 17.36 -30.71 -28.94
CA THR A 103 18.09 -30.93 -27.70
C THR A 103 17.00 -31.21 -26.68
N THR A 104 16.79 -32.49 -26.39
CA THR A 104 15.93 -32.94 -25.31
C THR A 104 16.53 -32.39 -24.01
N SER A 105 16.10 -31.19 -23.62
CA SER A 105 16.36 -30.69 -22.27
C SER A 105 15.80 -31.73 -21.31
N PRO A 106 16.60 -32.22 -20.34
CA PRO A 106 16.07 -33.07 -19.30
C PRO A 106 14.89 -32.37 -18.63
N PRO A 107 13.84 -33.12 -18.24
CA PRO A 107 12.73 -32.54 -17.50
C PRO A 107 13.30 -31.80 -16.28
N PRO A 108 12.87 -30.55 -16.02
CA PRO A 108 13.39 -29.79 -14.89
C PRO A 108 13.13 -30.60 -13.62
N GLU A 109 14.21 -30.99 -12.96
CA GLU A 109 14.17 -31.59 -11.65
C GLU A 109 13.46 -30.57 -10.74
N SER A 110 12.35 -30.97 -10.12
CA SER A 110 11.55 -30.07 -9.28
C SER A 110 12.38 -29.62 -8.09
N ALA A 111 13.07 -28.48 -8.25
CA ALA A 111 13.86 -27.89 -7.20
C ALA A 111 12.91 -27.47 -6.08
N THR A 112 13.08 -28.07 -4.90
CA THR A 112 12.42 -27.59 -3.69
C THR A 112 12.78 -26.12 -3.50
N PRO A 113 11.82 -25.23 -3.15
CA PRO A 113 12.13 -23.83 -2.89
C PRO A 113 13.26 -23.69 -1.86
N SER A 114 14.11 -22.69 -2.02
CA SER A 114 15.23 -22.47 -1.10
C SER A 114 14.73 -22.12 0.31
N GLU A 115 15.51 -22.46 1.33
CA GLU A 115 15.22 -22.13 2.74
C GLU A 115 15.05 -20.61 2.93
N VAL A 116 15.89 -19.81 2.28
CA VAL A 116 15.80 -18.34 2.27
C VAL A 116 14.45 -17.85 1.70
N ALA A 117 13.95 -18.49 0.63
CA ALA A 117 12.65 -18.11 0.08
C ALA A 117 11.51 -18.46 1.04
N ALA A 118 11.60 -19.56 1.78
CA ALA A 118 10.62 -19.89 2.81
C ALA A 118 10.60 -18.85 3.94
N GLU A 119 11.76 -18.46 4.46
CA GLU A 119 11.88 -17.41 5.50
C GLU A 119 11.35 -16.05 5.01
N TYR A 120 11.65 -15.68 3.76
CA TYR A 120 11.11 -14.45 3.16
C TYR A 120 9.58 -14.48 3.06
N MET A 121 9.01 -15.61 2.62
CA MET A 121 7.56 -15.77 2.52
C MET A 121 6.90 -15.79 3.89
N GLU A 122 7.52 -16.38 4.92
CA GLU A 122 7.03 -16.32 6.30
C GLU A 122 7.01 -14.88 6.83
N ALA A 123 8.05 -14.09 6.57
CA ALA A 123 8.05 -12.67 6.92
C ALA A 123 6.93 -11.91 6.20
N LEU A 124 6.77 -12.13 4.88
CA LEU A 124 5.72 -11.51 4.08
C LEU A 124 4.29 -11.86 4.57
N ALA A 125 4.13 -13.03 5.18
CA ALA A 125 2.85 -13.54 5.66
C ALA A 125 2.41 -12.99 7.03
N ALA A 126 3.32 -12.36 7.77
CA ALA A 126 3.07 -11.75 9.07
C ALA A 126 2.28 -10.42 8.93
N THR A 127 1.20 -10.42 8.14
CA THR A 127 0.36 -9.25 7.85
C THR A 127 -0.39 -8.70 9.06
N ASP A 128 -0.34 -9.36 10.20
CA ASP A 128 -0.82 -8.88 11.49
C ASP A 128 0.27 -8.19 12.33
N ASP A 129 1.54 -8.31 11.93
CA ASP A 129 2.70 -7.81 12.67
C ASP A 129 3.74 -7.17 11.72
N PRO A 130 3.63 -5.85 11.45
CA PRO A 130 4.58 -5.13 10.60
C PRO A 130 6.04 -5.26 11.06
N ASP A 131 6.30 -5.39 12.36
CA ASP A 131 7.67 -5.53 12.87
C ASP A 131 8.27 -6.87 12.47
N ARG A 132 7.48 -7.95 12.49
CA ARG A 132 7.91 -9.25 11.98
C ARG A 132 8.10 -9.24 10.47
N MET A 133 7.27 -8.53 9.72
CA MET A 133 7.50 -8.36 8.27
C MET A 133 8.85 -7.70 7.98
N ARG A 134 9.26 -6.70 8.79
CA ARG A 134 10.55 -6.00 8.65
C ARG A 134 11.76 -6.92 8.84
N GLU A 135 11.63 -8.06 9.50
CA GLU A 135 12.69 -9.09 9.57
C GLU A 135 13.10 -9.57 8.16
N GLY A 136 12.16 -9.54 7.20
CA GLY A 136 12.40 -9.92 5.80
C GLY A 136 13.43 -9.03 5.07
N TRP A 137 13.68 -7.79 5.51
CA TRP A 137 14.70 -6.93 4.90
C TRP A 137 16.12 -7.47 5.06
N LEU A 138 16.37 -8.34 6.06
CA LEU A 138 17.66 -9.02 6.20
C LEU A 138 17.88 -10.06 5.09
N LEU A 139 16.81 -10.51 4.44
CA LEU A 139 16.78 -11.53 3.40
C LEU A 139 16.77 -10.94 1.99
N THR A 140 16.79 -9.61 1.85
CA THR A 140 16.77 -8.92 0.55
C THR A 140 18.00 -8.01 0.39
N PRO A 141 18.56 -7.87 -0.82
CA PRO A 141 19.44 -6.75 -1.13
C PRO A 141 18.65 -5.45 -1.19
N GLU A 142 19.18 -4.36 -0.62
CA GLU A 142 18.56 -3.03 -0.68
C GLU A 142 18.33 -2.60 -2.14
N GLY A 143 17.13 -2.08 -2.45
CA GLY A 143 16.74 -1.64 -3.79
C GLY A 143 16.53 -2.78 -4.80
N SER A 144 16.47 -4.03 -4.35
CA SER A 144 16.01 -5.14 -5.19
C SER A 144 14.49 -5.16 -5.29
N THR A 145 13.95 -5.81 -6.32
CA THR A 145 12.50 -5.99 -6.47
C THR A 145 11.86 -6.61 -5.22
N ALA A 146 12.54 -7.57 -4.58
CA ALA A 146 12.04 -8.20 -3.36
C ALA A 146 12.03 -7.25 -2.14
N ASP A 147 12.99 -6.33 -2.06
CA ASP A 147 13.10 -5.31 -1.01
C ASP A 147 12.01 -4.24 -1.14
N GLU A 148 11.81 -3.74 -2.36
CA GLU A 148 10.76 -2.76 -2.68
C GLU A 148 9.38 -3.37 -2.47
N PHE A 149 9.17 -4.63 -2.89
CA PHE A 149 7.88 -5.31 -2.73
C PHE A 149 7.56 -5.52 -1.25
N LEU A 150 8.55 -5.92 -0.44
CA LEU A 150 8.38 -6.06 1.00
C LEU A 150 8.06 -4.71 1.65
N THR A 151 8.74 -3.64 1.26
CA THR A 151 8.49 -2.27 1.73
C THR A 151 7.06 -1.81 1.43
N HIS A 152 6.58 -2.11 0.21
CA HIS A 152 5.21 -1.84 -0.19
C HIS A 152 4.20 -2.58 0.69
N ARG A 153 4.38 -3.89 0.88
CA ARG A 153 3.48 -4.71 1.71
C ARG A 153 3.48 -4.29 3.18
N ILE A 154 4.65 -3.99 3.76
CA ILE A 154 4.75 -3.44 5.13
C ILE A 154 3.96 -2.13 5.24
N SER A 155 4.04 -1.26 4.23
CA SER A 155 3.39 0.04 4.26
C SER A 155 1.86 -0.07 4.19
N LEU A 156 1.32 -0.99 3.38
CA LEU A 156 -0.11 -1.28 3.36
C LEU A 156 -0.60 -1.80 4.72
N VAL A 157 0.13 -2.74 5.32
CA VAL A 157 -0.24 -3.30 6.62
C VAL A 157 -0.15 -2.22 7.70
N GLN A 158 0.89 -1.38 7.69
CA GLN A 158 1.03 -0.28 8.65
C GLN A 158 -0.13 0.72 8.52
N ALA A 159 -0.60 1.05 7.32
CA ALA A 159 -1.75 1.93 7.14
C ALA A 159 -3.03 1.37 7.79
N ARG A 160 -3.23 0.04 7.72
CA ARG A 160 -4.33 -0.66 8.41
C ARG A 160 -4.18 -0.68 9.92
N VAL A 161 -2.96 -0.87 10.43
CA VAL A 161 -2.65 -0.73 11.85
C VAL A 161 -2.95 0.68 12.34
N ASP A 162 -2.53 1.70 11.57
CA ASP A 162 -2.77 3.10 11.90
C ASP A 162 -4.28 3.43 11.91
N GLU A 163 -5.07 2.89 10.97
CA GLU A 163 -6.54 2.95 10.96
C GLU A 163 -7.18 2.30 12.22
N GLY A 164 -6.43 1.50 12.98
CA GLY A 164 -6.94 0.72 14.11
C GLY A 164 -7.63 -0.57 13.68
N ARG A 165 -7.35 -1.05 12.45
CA ARG A 165 -7.94 -2.25 11.85
C ARG A 165 -6.84 -3.17 11.29
N PRO A 166 -5.98 -3.75 12.15
CA PRO A 166 -4.91 -4.64 11.69
C PRO A 166 -5.47 -5.82 10.89
N LEU A 167 -4.72 -6.27 9.90
CA LEU A 167 -5.08 -7.44 9.10
C LEU A 167 -4.84 -8.72 9.91
N LEU A 168 -5.47 -9.81 9.47
CA LEU A 168 -5.15 -11.15 9.95
C LEU A 168 -3.85 -11.64 9.28
N PRO A 169 -3.11 -12.58 9.90
CA PRO A 169 -1.94 -13.18 9.25
C PRO A 169 -2.36 -13.94 7.98
N SER A 170 -1.54 -13.83 6.95
CA SER A 170 -1.73 -14.58 5.71
C SER A 170 -1.22 -16.02 5.88
N GLU A 171 -1.82 -16.96 5.15
CA GLU A 171 -1.36 -18.35 5.14
C GLU A 171 -0.33 -18.55 4.01
N VAL A 172 0.84 -19.10 4.33
CA VAL A 172 1.82 -19.55 3.32
C VAL A 172 1.77 -21.06 3.17
N ARG A 173 1.75 -21.52 1.92
CA ARG A 173 1.83 -22.94 1.57
C ARG A 173 2.90 -23.18 0.51
N PRO A 174 3.84 -24.11 0.72
CA PRO A 174 4.78 -24.49 -0.32
C PRO A 174 4.05 -25.21 -1.47
N THR A 175 4.47 -24.93 -2.69
CA THR A 175 3.99 -25.58 -3.92
C THR A 175 5.17 -26.25 -4.65
N ALA A 176 4.89 -26.95 -5.75
CA ALA A 176 5.95 -27.57 -6.55
C ALA A 176 6.87 -26.54 -7.25
N GLN A 177 6.45 -25.28 -7.36
CA GLN A 177 7.13 -24.23 -8.13
C GLN A 177 7.55 -23.02 -7.27
N GLY A 178 7.17 -23.00 -5.98
CA GLY A 178 7.38 -21.85 -5.11
C GLY A 178 6.42 -21.90 -3.92
N PHE A 179 5.68 -20.81 -3.69
CA PHE A 179 4.75 -20.66 -2.56
C PHE A 179 3.42 -20.08 -3.02
N GLU A 180 2.37 -20.40 -2.29
CA GLU A 180 1.05 -19.76 -2.36
C GLU A 180 0.88 -18.96 -1.06
N LEU A 181 0.62 -17.66 -1.19
CA LEU A 181 0.29 -16.77 -0.07
C LEU A 181 -1.18 -16.42 -0.16
N CYS A 182 -1.96 -16.73 0.87
CA CYS A 182 -3.40 -16.48 0.89
C CYS A 182 -3.79 -15.53 2.01
N ASP A 183 -4.45 -14.45 1.63
CA ASP A 183 -5.20 -13.62 2.57
C ASP A 183 -6.43 -14.43 3.03
N PRO A 184 -6.64 -14.60 4.36
CA PRO A 184 -7.79 -15.33 4.87
C PRO A 184 -9.14 -14.72 4.47
N GLY A 185 -9.15 -13.46 4.05
CA GLY A 185 -10.35 -12.67 3.80
C GLY A 185 -11.01 -12.21 5.11
N ASP A 186 -11.93 -11.25 4.98
CA ASP A 186 -12.77 -10.77 6.07
C ASP A 186 -14.20 -11.25 5.85
N LYS A 187 -14.60 -12.29 6.59
CA LYS A 187 -15.96 -12.85 6.51
C LYS A 187 -17.01 -11.96 7.17
N ASP A 188 -16.57 -11.04 8.02
CA ASP A 188 -17.43 -10.11 8.74
C ASP A 188 -17.52 -8.75 8.00
N ALA A 189 -16.73 -8.54 6.95
CA ALA A 189 -16.89 -7.42 6.03
C ALA A 189 -18.24 -7.49 5.28
N ASP A 190 -18.73 -6.32 4.85
CA ASP A 190 -19.90 -6.19 3.98
C ASP A 190 -19.50 -5.48 2.66
N PRO A 191 -19.41 -6.21 1.53
CA PRO A 191 -19.66 -7.64 1.39
C PRO A 191 -18.52 -8.48 1.99
N PRO A 192 -18.80 -9.75 2.39
CA PRO A 192 -17.77 -10.66 2.86
C PRO A 192 -16.67 -10.82 1.82
N GLN A 193 -15.42 -10.65 2.25
CA GLN A 193 -14.28 -10.84 1.37
C GLN A 193 -13.88 -12.31 1.33
N GLU A 194 -13.85 -12.86 0.12
CA GLU A 194 -13.39 -14.23 -0.12
C GLU A 194 -11.88 -14.33 0.05
N ARG A 195 -11.41 -15.54 0.40
CA ARG A 195 -9.99 -15.88 0.43
C ARG A 195 -9.36 -15.60 -0.93
N ARG A 196 -8.31 -14.78 -0.97
CA ARG A 196 -7.54 -14.47 -2.18
C ARG A 196 -6.14 -15.01 -2.01
N CYS A 197 -5.63 -15.68 -3.05
CA CYS A 197 -4.30 -16.27 -3.04
C CYS A 197 -3.48 -15.74 -4.21
N ALA A 198 -2.18 -15.54 -3.99
CA ALA A 198 -1.20 -15.19 -4.99
C ALA A 198 -0.08 -16.24 -5.00
N HIS A 199 0.43 -16.57 -6.19
CA HIS A 199 1.51 -17.53 -6.37
C HIS A 199 2.85 -16.82 -6.52
N PHE A 200 3.78 -17.13 -5.64
CA PHE A 200 5.15 -16.64 -5.66
C PHE A 200 6.05 -17.73 -6.24
N THR A 201 6.65 -17.46 -7.39
CA THR A 201 7.47 -18.43 -8.14
C THR A 201 8.73 -17.77 -8.69
N GLY A 202 9.61 -18.52 -9.34
CA GLY A 202 10.75 -17.94 -10.07
C GLY A 202 11.72 -17.14 -9.19
N PHE A 203 11.92 -17.56 -7.94
CA PHE A 203 12.81 -16.89 -7.00
C PHE A 203 14.23 -16.79 -7.55
N GLU A 204 14.76 -15.56 -7.55
CA GLU A 204 16.14 -15.25 -7.89
C GLU A 204 16.92 -14.89 -6.62
N SER A 205 18.17 -15.35 -6.53
CA SER A 205 18.99 -15.13 -5.34
C SER A 205 20.31 -14.44 -5.67
N ALA A 206 20.70 -13.50 -4.81
CA ALA A 206 22.02 -12.88 -4.76
C ALA A 206 22.73 -13.33 -3.49
N GLY A 207 23.45 -14.46 -3.55
CA GLY A 207 24.03 -15.08 -2.37
C GLY A 207 22.97 -15.78 -1.51
N ASP A 208 22.87 -15.40 -0.25
CA ASP A 208 21.89 -15.89 0.74
C ASP A 208 20.65 -15.00 0.84
N ARG A 209 20.39 -14.18 -0.17
CA ARG A 209 19.28 -13.22 -0.21
C ARG A 209 18.44 -13.36 -1.46
N ILE A 210 17.14 -13.08 -1.36
CA ILE A 210 16.21 -13.02 -2.48
C ILE A 210 16.28 -11.63 -3.10
N GLN A 211 16.53 -11.55 -4.41
CA GLN A 211 16.53 -10.27 -5.14
C GLN A 211 15.24 -10.07 -5.96
N GLY A 212 14.55 -11.15 -6.31
CA GLY A 212 13.37 -11.10 -7.17
C GLY A 212 12.60 -12.41 -7.16
N PHE A 213 11.38 -12.35 -7.68
CA PHE A 213 10.43 -13.43 -7.85
C PHE A 213 9.32 -12.98 -8.80
N LEU A 214 8.44 -13.91 -9.16
CA LEU A 214 7.23 -13.64 -9.92
C LEU A 214 6.01 -13.78 -9.02
N VAL A 215 5.06 -12.84 -9.13
CA VAL A 215 3.73 -12.89 -8.50
C VAL A 215 2.70 -13.21 -9.58
N ASP A 216 2.02 -14.35 -9.43
CA ASP A 216 1.09 -14.89 -10.44
C ASP A 216 1.69 -14.95 -11.85
N GLY A 217 3.01 -15.19 -11.92
CA GLY A 217 3.77 -15.30 -13.16
C GLY A 217 4.28 -13.97 -13.75
N ALA A 218 4.02 -12.83 -13.10
CA ALA A 218 4.53 -11.52 -13.50
C ALA A 218 5.65 -11.03 -12.57
N ASP A 219 6.68 -10.40 -13.13
CA ASP A 219 7.70 -9.69 -12.35
C ASP A 219 7.06 -8.40 -11.80
N PRO A 220 7.01 -8.20 -10.47
CA PRO A 220 6.41 -6.99 -9.90
C PRO A 220 7.25 -5.73 -10.14
N GLY A 221 8.56 -5.85 -10.43
CA GLY A 221 9.48 -4.71 -10.51
C GLY A 221 9.06 -3.59 -11.47
N PRO A 222 8.71 -3.86 -12.73
CA PRO A 222 8.31 -2.82 -13.69
C PRO A 222 7.06 -2.02 -13.31
N ASP A 223 6.17 -2.59 -12.49
CA ASP A 223 4.92 -1.97 -12.06
C ASP A 223 4.97 -1.51 -10.58
N LEU A 224 6.14 -1.59 -9.96
CA LEU A 224 6.39 -1.22 -8.56
C LEU A 224 7.33 0.00 -8.50
N LEU A 225 6.90 1.03 -7.79
CA LEU A 225 7.68 2.23 -7.49
C LEU A 225 8.08 2.22 -6.01
N GLY A 226 9.39 2.31 -5.75
CA GLY A 226 9.96 2.45 -4.42
C GLY A 226 9.92 3.88 -3.84
N GLY A 227 10.20 4.00 -2.55
CA GLY A 227 10.02 5.22 -1.72
C GLY A 227 11.00 6.37 -1.95
N ALA A 228 11.58 6.50 -3.13
CA ALA A 228 12.37 7.67 -3.51
C ALA A 228 11.49 8.82 -4.06
N GLY A 229 10.17 8.71 -3.91
CA GLY A 229 9.19 9.57 -4.57
C GLY A 229 9.11 10.99 -4.02
N GLY A 230 8.24 11.78 -4.66
CA GLY A 230 8.04 13.19 -4.37
C GLY A 230 7.51 13.45 -2.96
N THR A 231 7.95 14.57 -2.39
CA THR A 231 7.40 15.14 -1.14
C THR A 231 6.59 16.38 -1.46
N THR A 232 5.46 16.56 -0.78
CA THR A 232 4.61 17.75 -0.86
C THR A 232 4.30 18.27 0.53
N ALA A 233 3.91 19.53 0.63
CA ALA A 233 3.53 20.13 1.92
C ALA A 233 2.52 21.26 1.73
N SER A 234 1.58 21.37 2.66
CA SER A 234 0.56 22.42 2.70
C SER A 234 0.14 22.69 4.14
N GLN A 235 0.12 23.96 4.55
CA GLN A 235 -0.31 24.41 5.88
C GLN A 235 0.32 23.66 7.07
N GLY A 236 1.58 23.23 6.95
CA GLY A 236 2.28 22.48 8.02
C GLY A 236 1.99 20.97 8.03
N VAL A 237 1.18 20.48 7.09
CA VAL A 237 1.05 19.06 6.76
C VAL A 237 2.05 18.73 5.66
N HIS A 238 2.73 17.60 5.76
CA HIS A 238 3.64 17.08 4.74
C HIS A 238 3.21 15.68 4.36
N ALA A 239 3.39 15.33 3.08
CA ALA A 239 3.21 13.97 2.60
C ALA A 239 4.37 13.56 1.70
N SER A 240 4.76 12.30 1.80
CA SER A 240 5.78 11.69 0.94
C SER A 240 5.30 10.35 0.43
N LEU A 241 5.49 10.09 -0.87
CA LEU A 241 5.25 8.77 -1.43
C LEU A 241 6.19 7.75 -0.78
N VAL A 242 5.63 6.63 -0.31
CA VAL A 242 6.39 5.51 0.25
C VAL A 242 6.53 4.39 -0.76
N SER A 243 5.46 4.05 -1.47
CA SER A 243 5.51 3.13 -2.60
C SER A 243 4.22 3.20 -3.41
N ALA A 244 4.27 2.77 -4.67
CA ALA A 244 3.09 2.50 -5.47
C ALA A 244 3.26 1.20 -6.25
N TYR A 245 2.22 0.38 -6.33
CA TYR A 245 2.26 -0.89 -7.04
C TYR A 245 1.01 -1.08 -7.87
N HIS A 246 1.16 -1.41 -9.14
CA HIS A 246 0.04 -1.74 -10.01
C HIS A 246 0.05 -3.23 -10.35
N ALA A 247 -0.75 -4.01 -9.62
CA ALA A 247 -1.01 -5.41 -9.98
C ALA A 247 -2.24 -5.52 -10.90
N ARG A 248 -3.41 -5.21 -10.33
CA ARG A 248 -4.71 -5.14 -11.04
C ARG A 248 -5.34 -3.77 -10.92
N GLU A 249 -5.17 -3.19 -9.74
CA GLU A 249 -5.52 -1.83 -9.38
C GLU A 249 -4.23 -1.17 -8.87
N LEU A 250 -4.19 0.15 -8.90
CA LEU A 250 -3.05 0.91 -8.38
C LEU A 250 -3.17 1.04 -6.86
N GLU A 251 -2.22 0.46 -6.14
CA GLU A 251 -2.08 0.56 -4.69
C GLU A 251 -1.01 1.59 -4.36
N ILE A 252 -1.38 2.71 -3.75
CA ILE A 252 -0.47 3.82 -3.39
C ILE A 252 -0.34 3.87 -1.88
N THR A 253 0.87 4.03 -1.36
CA THR A 253 1.12 4.30 0.05
C THR A 253 1.89 5.59 0.23
N VAL A 254 1.44 6.42 1.16
CA VAL A 254 2.07 7.69 1.50
C VAL A 254 2.25 7.76 3.01
N GLU A 255 3.28 8.48 3.44
CA GLU A 255 3.43 8.90 4.82
C GLU A 255 2.96 10.34 4.94
N ILE A 256 2.00 10.60 5.83
CA ILE A 256 1.47 11.94 6.10
C ILE A 256 1.88 12.31 7.52
N GLY A 257 2.46 13.49 7.70
CA GLY A 257 2.76 14.04 9.02
C GLY A 257 2.32 15.48 9.13
N THR A 258 2.15 15.95 10.37
CA THR A 258 1.60 17.29 10.62
C THR A 258 2.26 17.95 11.83
N VAL A 259 2.38 19.29 11.80
CA VAL A 259 2.75 20.10 12.96
C VAL A 259 1.54 20.66 13.72
N HIS A 260 0.33 20.51 13.17
CA HIS A 260 -0.94 20.96 13.73
C HIS A 260 -1.95 19.81 13.83
N THR A 261 -3.02 19.98 14.58
CA THR A 261 -4.14 19.03 14.49
C THR A 261 -4.83 19.21 13.13
N VAL A 262 -5.05 18.11 12.41
CA VAL A 262 -5.65 18.10 11.08
C VAL A 262 -6.58 16.91 10.92
N ASP A 263 -7.68 17.10 10.21
CA ASP A 263 -8.56 16.06 9.69
C ASP A 263 -8.30 15.92 8.18
N ILE A 264 -7.94 14.71 7.74
CA ILE A 264 -7.56 14.38 6.36
C ILE A 264 -8.67 13.55 5.72
N ASP A 265 -9.19 14.00 4.58
CA ASP A 265 -10.18 13.27 3.81
C ASP A 265 -9.52 12.24 2.89
N LEU A 266 -9.17 11.08 3.44
CA LEU A 266 -8.55 10.01 2.65
C LEU A 266 -9.52 9.37 1.63
N PHE A 267 -10.84 9.40 1.87
CA PHE A 267 -11.82 8.82 0.93
C PHE A 267 -12.24 9.79 -0.17
N GLY A 268 -12.10 11.10 0.04
CA GLY A 268 -12.22 12.13 -0.98
C GLY A 268 -10.97 12.32 -1.84
N ALA A 269 -9.92 11.51 -1.63
CA ALA A 269 -8.71 11.58 -2.43
C ALA A 269 -8.96 11.17 -3.88
N VAL A 270 -8.28 11.85 -4.81
CA VAL A 270 -8.40 11.66 -6.25
C VAL A 270 -7.01 11.45 -6.85
N TYR A 271 -6.87 10.47 -7.73
CA TYR A 271 -5.66 10.27 -8.50
C TYR A 271 -5.81 10.89 -9.89
N VAL A 272 -4.87 11.72 -10.30
CA VAL A 272 -4.82 12.33 -11.62
C VAL A 272 -3.70 11.69 -12.42
N ASP A 273 -4.02 11.02 -13.52
CA ASP A 273 -3.03 10.33 -14.35
C ASP A 273 -2.17 11.32 -15.18
N PRO A 274 -1.14 10.85 -15.90
CA PRO A 274 -0.32 11.71 -16.76
C PRO A 274 -1.11 12.40 -17.90
N GLY A 275 -2.27 11.87 -18.27
CA GLY A 275 -3.18 12.43 -19.26
C GLY A 275 -4.10 13.52 -18.70
N GLY A 276 -4.15 13.68 -17.39
CA GLY A 276 -5.06 14.59 -16.69
C GLY A 276 -6.44 13.98 -16.43
N GLU A 277 -6.62 12.68 -16.62
CA GLU A 277 -7.85 11.97 -16.24
C GLU A 277 -7.87 11.72 -14.72
N GLU A 278 -9.01 11.98 -14.10
CA GLU A 278 -9.22 11.82 -12.66
C GLU A 278 -9.85 10.45 -12.35
N PHE A 279 -9.30 9.77 -11.34
CA PHE A 279 -9.74 8.48 -10.86
C PHE A 279 -10.04 8.58 -9.36
N ASP A 280 -11.26 8.23 -8.98
CA ASP A 280 -11.66 8.17 -7.57
C ASP A 280 -10.94 7.02 -6.85
N VAL A 281 -10.57 7.25 -5.59
CA VAL A 281 -10.09 6.18 -4.71
C VAL A 281 -11.26 5.27 -4.33
N SER A 282 -11.15 3.97 -4.59
CA SER A 282 -12.17 2.99 -4.23
C SER A 282 -12.08 2.52 -2.78
N ALA A 283 -10.88 2.59 -2.20
CA ALA A 283 -10.64 2.28 -0.80
C ALA A 283 -9.43 3.03 -0.26
N ALA A 284 -9.51 3.45 1.00
CA ALA A 284 -8.41 4.04 1.74
C ALA A 284 -8.23 3.38 3.11
N ALA A 285 -7.03 3.51 3.68
CA ALA A 285 -6.71 3.15 5.05
C ALA A 285 -5.70 4.15 5.63
N GLY A 286 -5.75 4.39 6.94
CA GLY A 286 -4.90 5.31 7.67
C GLY A 286 -5.68 6.06 8.75
N ARG A 287 -5.01 6.95 9.48
CA ARG A 287 -5.71 7.87 10.40
C ARG A 287 -6.18 9.11 9.66
N TYR A 288 -7.45 9.45 9.84
CA TYR A 288 -8.08 10.66 9.32
C TYR A 288 -7.75 11.87 10.22
N GLU A 289 -7.86 11.69 11.53
CA GLU A 289 -7.51 12.72 12.51
C GLU A 289 -6.06 12.54 13.00
N LEU A 290 -5.22 13.55 12.75
CA LEU A 290 -3.83 13.58 13.20
C LEU A 290 -3.63 14.70 14.21
N ALA A 291 -3.10 14.35 15.38
CA ALA A 291 -2.65 15.33 16.36
C ALA A 291 -1.37 16.04 15.90
N ALA A 292 -1.13 17.24 16.41
CA ALA A 292 0.13 17.97 16.18
C ALA A 292 1.36 17.11 16.51
N GLY A 293 2.32 17.04 15.58
CA GLY A 293 3.55 16.26 15.71
C GLY A 293 3.39 14.76 15.45
N SER A 294 2.21 14.30 15.02
CA SER A 294 1.98 12.89 14.67
C SER A 294 2.16 12.64 13.17
N THR A 295 2.35 11.36 12.82
CA THR A 295 2.39 10.85 11.46
C THR A 295 1.42 9.68 11.31
N THR A 296 0.97 9.40 10.09
CA THR A 296 0.25 8.18 9.71
C THR A 296 0.79 7.66 8.39
N ARG A 297 0.81 6.34 8.24
CA ARG A 297 0.84 5.70 6.92
C ARG A 297 -0.59 5.71 6.39
N ALA A 298 -0.77 6.15 5.15
CA ALA A 298 -2.05 6.03 4.44
C ALA A 298 -1.85 5.19 3.17
N SER A 299 -2.86 4.38 2.85
CA SER A 299 -2.89 3.60 1.61
C SER A 299 -4.15 3.89 0.83
N PHE A 300 -4.06 3.91 -0.50
CA PHE A 300 -5.15 4.19 -1.44
C PHE A 300 -5.17 3.11 -2.51
N LEU A 301 -6.38 2.68 -2.87
CA LEU A 301 -6.64 1.77 -3.98
C LEU A 301 -7.37 2.54 -5.08
N VAL A 302 -6.79 2.58 -6.27
CA VAL A 302 -7.33 3.32 -7.41
C VAL A 302 -7.57 2.33 -8.57
N PRO A 303 -8.84 2.00 -8.88
CA PRO A 303 -9.16 1.11 -9.99
C PRO A 303 -8.75 1.71 -11.33
N ASP A 304 -8.36 0.86 -12.28
CA ASP A 304 -8.08 1.20 -13.68
C ASP A 304 -6.96 2.24 -13.92
N ALA A 305 -6.29 2.72 -12.86
CA ALA A 305 -5.18 3.66 -12.92
C ALA A 305 -3.82 2.95 -13.01
N ARG A 306 -2.80 3.66 -13.51
CA ARG A 306 -1.40 3.22 -13.55
C ARG A 306 -0.49 4.28 -12.91
N PRO A 307 0.69 3.91 -12.39
CA PRO A 307 1.65 4.87 -11.85
C PRO A 307 2.10 5.91 -12.90
N GLY A 308 2.59 7.06 -12.43
CA GLY A 308 3.10 8.19 -13.22
C GLY A 308 2.35 9.51 -13.04
N GLY A 309 1.28 9.53 -12.24
CA GLY A 309 0.39 10.66 -12.03
C GLY A 309 0.59 11.37 -10.69
N THR A 310 -0.46 11.99 -10.17
CA THR A 310 -0.46 12.73 -8.90
C THR A 310 -1.65 12.31 -8.05
N LEU A 311 -1.40 11.91 -6.81
CA LEU A 311 -2.45 11.70 -5.81
C LEU A 311 -2.75 13.02 -5.11
N ARG A 312 -4.00 13.47 -5.19
CA ARG A 312 -4.51 14.66 -4.51
C ARG A 312 -5.26 14.23 -3.25
N VAL A 313 -4.84 14.75 -2.10
CA VAL A 313 -5.48 14.49 -0.81
C VAL A 313 -5.83 15.83 -0.16
N GLU A 314 -7.09 15.98 0.23
CA GLU A 314 -7.58 17.17 0.90
C GLU A 314 -7.74 16.94 2.41
N GLY A 315 -7.89 18.03 3.15
CA GLY A 315 -8.17 18.00 4.57
C GLY A 315 -8.40 19.40 5.13
N CYS A 316 -8.52 19.50 6.44
CA CYS A 316 -8.72 20.75 7.13
C CYS A 316 -7.98 20.77 8.47
N LEU A 317 -7.38 21.90 8.81
CA LEU A 317 -6.84 22.10 10.17
C LEU A 317 -7.98 22.13 11.19
N GLU A 318 -7.64 22.08 12.47
CA GLU A 318 -8.58 22.22 13.59
C GLU A 318 -9.61 23.35 13.33
N GLU A 319 -10.89 23.02 13.57
CA GLU A 319 -12.06 23.88 13.32
C GLU A 319 -12.20 24.37 11.86
N CYS A 320 -11.58 23.67 10.90
CA CYS A 320 -11.50 24.05 9.49
C CYS A 320 -10.96 25.46 9.26
N SER A 321 -10.05 25.91 10.12
CA SER A 321 -9.45 27.25 10.03
C SER A 321 -8.67 27.49 8.73
N ALA A 322 -8.15 26.42 8.12
CA ALA A 322 -7.58 26.41 6.78
C ALA A 322 -7.78 25.05 6.10
N THR A 323 -7.90 25.07 4.77
CA THR A 323 -7.89 23.87 3.93
C THR A 323 -6.46 23.41 3.69
N VAL A 324 -6.26 22.10 3.75
CA VAL A 324 -5.03 21.40 3.38
C VAL A 324 -5.27 20.75 2.03
N GLU A 325 -4.33 20.92 1.11
CA GLU A 325 -4.33 20.26 -0.20
C GLU A 325 -2.92 19.73 -0.45
N LEU A 326 -2.81 18.42 -0.62
CA LEU A 326 -1.55 17.70 -0.83
C LEU A 326 -1.57 17.09 -2.22
N GLU A 327 -0.60 17.47 -3.05
CA GLU A 327 -0.39 16.90 -4.39
C GLU A 327 0.87 16.03 -4.33
N VAL A 328 0.70 14.72 -4.19
CA VAL A 328 1.80 13.75 -4.04
C VAL A 328 2.11 13.13 -5.42
N PRO A 329 3.31 13.38 -6.00
CA PRO A 329 3.71 12.72 -7.24
C PRO A 329 3.85 11.21 -7.05
N VAL A 330 3.37 10.43 -8.01
CA VAL A 330 3.42 8.97 -8.03
C VAL A 330 4.31 8.51 -9.19
N GLU A 331 5.59 8.89 -9.15
CA GLU A 331 6.61 8.64 -10.19
C GLU A 331 7.96 8.21 -9.62
#